data_AF-A0ABD6A4C6-F1
#
_entry.id   AF-A0ABD6A4C6-F1
#
_cell.length_a   1.000
_cell.length_b   1.000
_cell.length_c   1.000
_cell.angle_alpha   90.00
_cell.angle_beta   90.00
_cell.angle_gamma   90.00
#
_symmetry.space_group_name_H-M   'P 1'
#
loop_
_entity.id
_entity.type
_entity.pdbx_description
1 polymer ?
#
loop_
_entity_poly.entity_id
_entity_poly.type
_entity_poly.pdbx_seq_one_letter_code
_entity_poly.pdbx_strand_id
1 'polypeptide(L)'
;MRSRPEPATDADVDPERLRGDPPAIVLTYTGSGGGVYHRAMLWDGPRPRCGQHGRNPTLKERAAIESHYRACRRCFPDGVDE
;
A
#
# COMPACT_ATOMS: atom_id res chain seq x y z
N MET A 1 15.89 -10.28 31.45
CA MET A 1 15.99 -9.00 30.72
C MET A 1 14.73 -8.90 29.88
N ARG A 2 13.79 -8.01 30.20
CA ARG A 2 12.48 -7.94 29.52
C ARG A 2 12.66 -7.09 28.27
N SER A 3 12.70 -7.73 27.10
CA SER A 3 12.70 -7.03 25.81
C SER A 3 11.48 -6.13 25.72
N ARG A 4 11.71 -4.83 25.56
CA ARG A 4 10.66 -3.83 25.29
C ARG A 4 9.99 -4.20 23.96
N PRO A 5 8.66 -4.26 23.85
CA PRO A 5 8.03 -4.33 22.53
C PRO A 5 8.33 -3.02 21.81
N GLU A 6 9.00 -3.13 20.67
CA GLU A 6 9.33 -1.99 19.80
C GLU A 6 8.04 -1.42 19.19
N PRO A 7 7.95 -0.10 18.96
CA PRO A 7 6.77 0.49 18.32
C PRO A 7 6.58 -0.15 16.94
N ALA A 8 5.33 -0.31 16.50
CA ALA A 8 4.96 -0.80 15.17
C ALA A 8 5.35 0.19 14.06
N THR A 9 6.65 0.48 13.92
CA THR A 9 7.25 1.07 12.73
C THR A 9 7.32 -0.01 11.67
N ASP A 10 6.61 0.16 10.55
CA ASP A 10 7.05 0.06 9.13
C ASP A 10 8.12 -0.97 8.71
N ALA A 11 8.51 -1.91 9.56
CA ALA A 11 9.66 -2.82 9.41
C ALA A 11 9.24 -4.28 9.22
N ASP A 12 7.94 -4.58 9.34
CA ASP A 12 7.37 -5.91 9.10
C ASP A 12 6.88 -6.09 7.66
N VAL A 13 6.83 -5.00 6.88
CA VAL A 13 6.46 -5.09 5.46
C VAL A 13 7.67 -5.56 4.68
N ASP A 14 7.67 -6.85 4.34
CA ASP A 14 8.65 -7.44 3.47
C ASP A 14 8.72 -6.66 2.12
N PRO A 15 9.91 -6.16 1.74
CA PRO A 15 10.06 -5.35 0.53
C PRO A 15 9.82 -6.15 -0.75
N GLU A 16 9.91 -7.47 -0.73
CA GLU A 16 9.58 -8.31 -1.89
C GLU A 16 8.08 -8.30 -2.16
N ARG A 17 7.24 -8.19 -1.12
CA ARG A 17 5.79 -8.04 -1.27
C ARG A 17 5.35 -6.70 -1.88
N LEU A 18 6.24 -5.71 -1.88
CA LEU A 18 6.06 -4.43 -2.60
C LEU A 18 6.59 -4.48 -4.04
N ARG A 19 7.37 -5.52 -4.37
CA ARG A 19 7.88 -5.80 -5.72
C ARG A 19 6.87 -6.66 -6.48
N GLY A 20 7.04 -6.72 -7.80
CA GLY A 20 6.10 -7.41 -8.70
C GLY A 20 5.05 -6.49 -9.33
N ASP A 21 4.35 -7.02 -10.33
CA ASP A 21 3.26 -6.36 -11.03
C ASP A 21 2.10 -7.36 -11.24
N PRO A 22 0.97 -7.23 -10.52
CA PRO A 22 0.73 -6.28 -9.42
C PRO A 22 1.36 -6.71 -8.08
N PRO A 23 1.84 -5.77 -7.24
CA PRO A 23 2.41 -6.07 -5.93
C PRO A 23 1.37 -6.67 -4.96
N ALA A 24 1.86 -7.45 -3.99
CA ALA A 24 1.04 -8.04 -2.93
C ALA A 24 0.62 -7.01 -1.87
N ILE A 25 1.46 -6.02 -1.60
CA ILE A 25 1.16 -4.90 -0.69
C ILE A 25 0.91 -3.63 -1.48
N VAL A 26 -0.19 -2.97 -1.14
CA VAL A 26 -0.66 -1.73 -1.78
C VAL A 26 -0.94 -0.66 -0.74
N LEU A 27 -0.92 0.59 -1.18
CA LEU A 27 -1.17 1.76 -0.36
C LEU A 27 -2.62 2.21 -0.51
N THR A 28 -3.27 2.49 0.61
CA THR A 28 -4.59 3.13 0.67
C THR A 28 -4.52 4.37 1.54
N TYR A 29 -5.48 5.27 1.39
CA TYR A 29 -5.65 6.40 2.29
C TYR A 29 -6.93 6.23 3.09
N THR A 30 -6.84 6.27 4.42
CA THR A 30 -8.01 6.22 5.30
C THR A 30 -8.76 7.55 5.27
N GLY A 31 -10.00 7.58 4.74
CA GLY A 31 -10.85 8.78 4.70
C GLY A 31 -11.76 8.86 3.47
N SER A 32 -12.32 10.05 3.18
CA SER A 32 -13.30 10.33 2.09
C SER A 32 -12.82 10.10 0.64
N GLY A 33 -11.63 9.52 0.45
CA GLY A 33 -11.15 8.98 -0.83
C GLY A 33 -11.12 7.44 -0.86
N GLY A 34 -11.77 6.80 0.12
CA GLY A 34 -11.77 5.35 0.34
C GLY A 34 -12.46 4.62 -0.80
N GLY A 35 -11.73 3.71 -1.43
CA GLY A 35 -12.19 2.97 -2.60
C GLY A 35 -11.20 2.97 -3.74
N VAL A 36 -10.02 3.60 -3.58
CA VAL A 36 -8.89 3.43 -4.49
C VAL A 36 -7.65 2.98 -3.73
N TYR A 37 -6.91 2.02 -4.30
CA TYR A 37 -5.59 1.63 -3.83
C TYR A 37 -4.51 1.94 -4.86
N HIS A 38 -3.31 2.16 -4.37
CA HIS A 38 -2.15 2.64 -5.12
C HIS A 38 -0.98 1.67 -4.96
N ARG A 39 -0.08 1.66 -5.94
CA ARG A 39 1.19 0.95 -5.80
C ARG A 39 2.05 1.66 -4.76
N ALA A 40 2.42 0.95 -3.70
CA ALA A 40 3.22 1.48 -2.61
C ALA A 40 4.72 1.54 -3.02
N MET A 41 5.42 2.56 -2.53
CA MET A 41 6.87 2.71 -2.59
C MET A 41 7.37 3.12 -1.21
N LEU A 42 8.47 2.50 -0.77
CA LEU A 42 9.16 2.83 0.48
C LEU A 42 10.49 3.52 0.12
N TRP A 43 10.44 4.85 -0.05
CA TRP A 43 11.66 5.64 -0.22
C TRP A 43 12.01 6.39 1.06
N ASP A 44 11.01 7.04 1.64
CA ASP A 44 11.08 7.86 2.86
C ASP A 44 9.77 7.68 3.65
N GLY A 45 9.31 6.42 3.72
CA GLY A 45 7.98 6.02 4.19
C GLY A 45 6.99 5.72 3.05
N PRO A 46 5.77 5.24 3.40
CA PRO A 46 4.81 4.71 2.45
C PRO A 46 4.20 5.81 1.58
N ARG A 47 4.58 5.83 0.30
CA ARG A 47 4.08 6.77 -0.70
C ARG A 47 3.57 6.05 -1.94
N PRO A 48 2.58 6.58 -2.66
CA PRO A 48 2.09 5.95 -3.87
C PRO A 48 3.01 6.27 -5.05
N ARG A 49 3.17 5.32 -5.96
CA ARG A 49 3.95 5.50 -7.21
C ARG A 49 3.46 6.66 -8.06
N CYS A 50 2.15 6.91 -8.10
CA CYS A 50 1.57 7.99 -8.88
C CYS A 50 1.80 9.40 -8.30
N GLY A 51 2.45 9.51 -7.13
CA GLY A 51 2.70 10.78 -6.46
C GLY A 51 1.44 11.46 -5.91
N GLN A 52 0.31 10.76 -5.80
CA GLN A 52 -0.84 11.31 -5.09
C GLN A 52 -0.48 11.46 -3.60
N HIS A 53 -1.02 12.48 -2.94
CA HIS A 53 -0.85 12.66 -1.50
C HIS A 53 -2.23 12.61 -0.85
N GLY A 54 -2.34 11.83 0.22
CA GLY A 54 -3.55 11.69 1.01
C GLY A 54 -3.20 11.66 2.50
N ARG A 55 -4.20 11.89 3.34
CA ARG A 55 -4.04 11.77 4.78
C ARG A 55 -4.06 10.28 5.15
N ASN A 56 -3.27 9.91 6.15
CA ASN A 56 -3.22 8.57 6.73
C ASN A 56 -2.92 7.47 5.68
N PRO A 57 -1.73 7.48 5.05
CA PRO A 57 -1.28 6.37 4.21
C PRO A 57 -1.24 5.08 5.02
N THR A 58 -1.91 4.05 4.52
CA THR A 58 -1.98 2.73 5.15
C THR A 58 -1.64 1.66 4.14
N LEU A 59 -0.63 0.84 4.46
CA LEU A 59 -0.27 -0.34 3.70
C LEU A 59 -1.27 -1.46 4.01
N LYS A 60 -1.74 -2.15 2.96
CA LYS A 60 -2.67 -3.27 3.06
C LYS A 60 -2.31 -4.35 2.07
N GLU A 61 -2.64 -5.60 2.38
CA GLU A 61 -2.59 -6.69 1.42
C GLU A 61 -3.64 -6.45 0.33
N ARG A 62 -3.21 -6.51 -0.93
CA ARG A 62 -4.06 -6.33 -2.12
C ARG A 62 -5.25 -7.28 -2.09
N ALA A 63 -4.98 -8.56 -1.84
CA ALA A 63 -5.98 -9.62 -1.73
C ALA A 63 -7.09 -9.32 -0.71
N ALA A 64 -6.78 -8.58 0.35
CA ALA A 64 -7.77 -8.23 1.38
C ALA A 64 -8.68 -7.06 0.99
N ILE A 65 -8.29 -6.24 0.00
CA ILE A 65 -8.99 -5.01 -0.35
C ILE A 65 -9.47 -4.94 -1.80
N GLU A 66 -8.92 -5.74 -2.71
CA GLU A 66 -9.25 -5.63 -4.14
C GLU A 66 -10.72 -5.93 -4.45
N SER A 67 -11.41 -6.69 -3.60
CA SER A 67 -12.87 -6.91 -3.66
C SER A 67 -13.71 -5.67 -3.30
N HIS A 68 -13.13 -4.67 -2.62
CA HIS A 68 -13.85 -3.50 -2.10
C HIS A 68 -13.29 -2.16 -2.63
N TYR A 69 -12.11 -2.17 -3.25
CA TYR A 69 -11.38 -0.99 -3.70
C TYR A 69 -10.98 -1.17 -5.17
N ARG A 70 -10.91 -0.07 -5.90
CA ARG A 70 -10.46 -0.01 -7.29
C ARG A 70 -8.97 0.29 -7.37
N ALA A 71 -8.28 -0.29 -8.35
CA ALA A 71 -6.89 0.07 -8.62
C ALA A 71 -6.79 1.50 -9.17
N CYS A 72 -5.81 2.27 -8.69
CA CYS A 72 -5.50 3.57 -9.26
C CYS A 72 -4.94 3.39 -10.68
N ARG A 73 -5.64 3.90 -11.71
CA ARG A 73 -5.22 3.83 -13.12
C ARG A 73 -3.81 4.36 -13.42
N ARG A 74 -3.29 5.28 -12.59
CA ARG A 74 -1.91 5.78 -12.73
C ARG A 74 -0.87 4.84 -12.13
N CYS A 75 -1.23 4.10 -11.09
CA CYS A 75 -0.35 3.11 -10.48
C CYS A 75 -0.38 1.77 -11.22
N PHE A 76 -1.53 1.46 -11.82
CA PHE A 76 -1.87 0.22 -12.52
C PHE A 76 -2.50 0.57 -13.88
N PRO A 77 -1.70 0.99 -14.88
CA PRO A 77 -2.21 1.40 -16.19
C PRO A 77 -2.77 0.23 -17.00
N ASP A 78 -2.16 -0.95 -16.90
CA ASP A 78 -2.60 -2.19 -17.54
C ASP A 78 -3.73 -2.89 -16.77
N GLY A 79 -4.16 -2.32 -15.65
CA GLY A 79 -5.09 -2.96 -14.71
C GLY A 79 -4.36 -3.78 -13.65
N VAL A 80 -5.14 -4.38 -12.76
CA VAL A 80 -4.71 -5.57 -12.01
C VAL A 80 -5.41 -6.72 -12.73
N ASP A 81 -4.64 -7.58 -13.40
CA ASP A 81 -5.20 -8.71 -14.17
C ASP A 81 -6.17 -9.53 -13.29
N GLU A 82 -7.34 -9.86 -13.84
CA GLU A 82 -8.40 -10.67 -13.21
C GLU A 82 -7.99 -12.14 -13.04
#